data_AF-A0A5J4W348-F1
#
_entry.id   AF-A0A5J4W348-F1
#
_cell.length_a   1.000
_cell.length_b   1.000
_cell.length_c   1.000
_cell.angle_alpha   90.00
_cell.angle_beta   90.00
_cell.angle_gamma   90.00
#
_symmetry.space_group_name_H-M   'P 1'
#
loop_
_entity.id
_entity.type
_entity.pdbx_description
1 polymer ?
#
loop_
_entity_poly.entity_id
_entity_poly.type
_entity_poly.pdbx_seq_one_letter_code
_entity_poly.pdbx_strand_id
1 'polypeptide(L)'
;GNLQAKGTKAVKKQPAQKPIVKQSPTKLLTDGETIVDESDDDDDVIHMHALIGLGYLAANRNNHRAILANNFVDIISKFIFGNSEEAVKGAALYLAFQLVLNGASDTKSTLIQTLQIDKIRQLQGYPNPVVSKNAANLVQEMIR
;
A
#
# COMPACT_ATOMS: atom_id res chain seq x y z
N GLY A 1 -15.08 -65.42 9.36
CA GLY A 1 -16.37 -64.69 9.26
C GLY A 1 -16.08 -63.22 9.46
N ASN A 2 -16.75 -62.27 8.82
CA ASN A 2 -17.86 -62.33 7.90
C ASN A 2 -17.79 -61.07 7.02
N LEU A 3 -18.14 -61.25 5.75
CA LEU A 3 -18.30 -60.22 4.73
C LEU A 3 -19.64 -59.46 4.89
N GLN A 4 -19.75 -58.35 4.14
CA GLN A 4 -20.95 -57.59 3.72
C GLN A 4 -21.20 -56.28 4.50
N ALA A 5 -21.65 -55.16 3.92
CA ALA A 5 -22.24 -54.92 2.60
C ALA A 5 -21.94 -53.50 2.06
N LYS A 6 -21.89 -53.41 0.72
CA LYS A 6 -21.93 -52.20 -0.10
C LYS A 6 -23.31 -51.51 0.00
N GLY A 7 -23.32 -50.19 -0.01
CA GLY A 7 -24.52 -49.38 -0.21
C GLY A 7 -24.26 -48.24 -1.19
N THR A 8 -24.56 -48.47 -2.47
CA THR A 8 -24.64 -47.45 -3.53
C THR A 8 -26.04 -46.84 -3.56
N LYS A 9 -26.17 -45.50 -3.57
CA LYS A 9 -27.39 -44.82 -4.04
C LYS A 9 -27.09 -43.57 -4.87
N ALA A 10 -27.36 -43.73 -6.16
CA ALA A 10 -28.06 -42.84 -7.09
C ALA A 10 -27.81 -41.32 -7.04
N VAL A 11 -27.11 -40.86 -8.08
CA VAL A 11 -27.10 -39.51 -8.64
C VAL A 11 -28.51 -39.09 -9.08
N LYS A 12 -29.02 -37.96 -8.57
CA LYS A 12 -30.14 -37.24 -9.18
C LYS A 12 -29.59 -36.07 -10.01
N LYS A 13 -29.76 -36.14 -11.33
CA LYS A 13 -29.60 -35.03 -12.28
C LYS A 13 -30.90 -34.24 -12.38
N GLN A 14 -30.81 -32.90 -12.44
CA GLN A 14 -31.58 -31.97 -13.29
C GLN A 14 -31.41 -30.52 -12.80
N PRO A 15 -31.67 -29.49 -13.61
CA PRO A 15 -31.45 -29.33 -15.06
C PRO A 15 -30.61 -28.05 -15.38
N ALA A 16 -30.07 -28.02 -16.60
CA ALA A 16 -29.30 -26.90 -17.14
C ALA A 16 -30.15 -25.62 -17.26
N GLN A 17 -29.63 -24.49 -16.76
CA GLN A 17 -30.13 -23.15 -17.10
C GLN A 17 -29.39 -22.63 -18.34
N LYS A 18 -30.18 -22.17 -19.32
CA LYS A 18 -29.76 -21.61 -20.60
C LYS A 18 -29.15 -20.21 -20.44
N PRO A 19 -28.30 -19.75 -21.38
CA PRO A 19 -27.68 -18.43 -21.33
C PRO A 19 -28.67 -17.34 -21.73
N ILE A 20 -28.76 -16.27 -20.93
CA ILE A 20 -29.54 -15.08 -21.28
C ILE A 20 -28.64 -14.11 -22.05
N VAL A 21 -29.07 -13.81 -23.28
CA VAL A 21 -28.44 -12.91 -24.25
C VAL A 21 -28.79 -11.46 -23.93
N LYS A 22 -27.77 -10.61 -24.08
CA LYS A 22 -27.74 -9.14 -24.15
C LYS A 22 -29.04 -8.45 -24.59
N GLN A 23 -29.47 -7.45 -23.81
CA GLN A 23 -30.10 -6.23 -24.32
C GLN A 23 -29.71 -5.01 -23.45
N SER A 24 -28.89 -4.13 -24.02
CA SER A 24 -28.99 -2.67 -23.81
C SER A 24 -29.87 -2.13 -24.96
N PRO A 25 -30.45 -0.90 -24.95
CA PRO A 25 -30.28 0.21 -24.01
C PRO A 25 -31.61 0.83 -23.54
N THR A 26 -31.61 1.57 -22.43
CA THR A 26 -32.61 2.64 -22.23
C THR A 26 -31.93 3.82 -21.55
N LYS A 27 -31.64 4.86 -22.33
CA LYS A 27 -31.43 6.21 -21.83
C LYS A 27 -32.78 6.71 -21.31
N LEU A 28 -32.87 7.07 -20.04
CA LEU A 28 -33.81 8.08 -19.58
C LEU A 28 -32.99 9.18 -18.90
N LEU A 29 -33.06 10.38 -19.47
CA LEU A 29 -32.56 11.61 -18.88
C LEU A 29 -33.50 12.01 -17.75
N THR A 30 -32.95 12.25 -16.56
CA THR A 30 -33.47 13.23 -15.60
C THR A 30 -32.27 13.84 -14.87
N ASP A 31 -32.04 15.12 -15.20
CA ASP A 31 -31.59 16.20 -14.35
C ASP A 31 -30.31 16.00 -13.50
N GLY A 32 -29.19 16.46 -14.07
CA GLY A 32 -28.30 17.38 -13.36
C GLY A 32 -27.54 16.93 -12.11
N GLU A 33 -27.55 15.66 -11.74
CA GLU A 33 -26.66 15.16 -10.69
C GLU A 33 -25.32 14.74 -11.30
N THR A 34 -24.33 15.62 -11.13
CA THR A 34 -22.93 15.24 -11.19
C THR A 34 -22.72 14.11 -10.19
N ILE A 35 -22.55 12.88 -10.67
CA ILE A 35 -21.98 11.82 -9.85
C ILE A 35 -20.54 12.25 -9.62
N VAL A 36 -20.29 12.93 -8.51
CA VAL A 36 -18.95 13.17 -8.01
C VAL A 36 -18.37 11.82 -7.62
N ASP A 37 -17.27 11.48 -8.28
CA ASP A 37 -16.45 10.32 -7.99
C ASP A 37 -15.71 10.59 -6.68
N GLU A 38 -16.33 10.24 -5.54
CA GLU A 38 -15.83 10.51 -4.19
C GLU A 38 -14.86 9.42 -3.66
N SER A 39 -14.32 8.53 -4.50
CA SER A 39 -13.63 7.34 -3.99
C SER A 39 -12.11 7.41 -3.80
N ASP A 40 -11.42 8.43 -4.34
CA ASP A 40 -9.94 8.45 -4.29
C ASP A 40 -9.38 9.12 -3.02
N ASP A 41 -10.09 10.09 -2.43
CA ASP A 41 -9.61 10.84 -1.26
C ASP A 41 -9.52 9.97 0.02
N ASP A 42 -10.44 9.01 0.18
CA ASP A 42 -10.49 8.16 1.38
C ASP A 42 -9.28 7.21 1.47
N ASP A 43 -8.84 6.68 0.33
CA ASP A 43 -7.71 5.76 0.27
C ASP A 43 -6.40 6.47 0.64
N ASP A 44 -6.19 7.70 0.18
CA ASP A 44 -5.00 8.48 0.52
C ASP A 44 -4.96 8.89 1.99
N VAL A 45 -6.12 9.21 2.58
CA VAL A 45 -6.22 9.45 4.02
C VAL A 45 -5.86 8.19 4.79
N ILE A 46 -6.36 7.01 4.39
CA ILE A 46 -6.04 5.74 5.02
C ILE A 46 -4.54 5.43 4.89
N HIS A 47 -3.97 5.57 3.70
CA HIS A 47 -2.55 5.36 3.45
C HIS A 47 -1.67 6.26 4.31
N MET A 48 -1.98 7.56 4.36
CA MET A 48 -1.25 8.52 5.18
C MET A 48 -1.27 8.10 6.65
N HIS A 49 -2.43 7.80 7.22
CA HIS A 49 -2.56 7.41 8.62
C HIS A 49 -1.85 6.08 8.92
N ALA A 50 -1.95 5.10 8.01
CA ALA A 50 -1.27 3.82 8.14
C ALA A 50 0.26 3.99 8.16
N LEU A 51 0.81 4.79 7.23
CA LEU A 51 2.24 5.06 7.15
C LEU A 51 2.76 5.80 8.38
N ILE A 52 2.01 6.78 8.89
CA ILE A 52 2.34 7.49 10.14
C ILE A 52 2.32 6.52 11.33
N GLY A 53 1.28 5.69 11.46
CA GLY A 53 1.17 4.68 12.51
C GLY A 53 2.33 3.69 12.48
N LEU A 54 2.70 3.22 11.30
CA LEU A 54 3.89 2.39 11.10
C LEU A 54 5.17 3.13 11.49
N GLY A 55 5.26 4.44 11.24
CA GLY A 55 6.40 5.27 11.64
C GLY A 55 6.57 5.33 13.16
N TYR A 56 5.47 5.45 13.92
CA TYR A 56 5.52 5.36 15.37
C TYR A 56 5.96 3.96 15.84
N LEU A 57 5.46 2.90 15.21
CA LEU A 57 5.90 1.54 15.54
C LEU A 57 7.37 1.31 15.17
N ALA A 58 7.86 1.93 14.09
CA ALA A 58 9.25 1.88 13.64
C ALA A 58 10.22 2.60 14.59
N ALA A 59 9.75 3.37 15.57
CA ALA A 59 10.60 3.85 16.65
C ALA A 59 11.17 2.68 17.50
N ASN A 60 10.48 1.53 17.53
CA ASN A 60 10.96 0.33 18.17
C ASN A 60 11.56 -0.64 17.15
N ARG A 61 12.87 -0.89 17.26
CA ARG A 61 13.64 -1.78 16.39
C ARG A 61 13.07 -3.21 16.29
N ASN A 62 12.41 -3.72 17.32
CA ASN A 62 11.82 -5.06 17.29
C ASN A 62 10.68 -5.20 16.26
N ASN A 63 10.08 -4.08 15.84
CA ASN A 63 9.01 -4.07 14.85
C ASN A 63 9.53 -4.07 13.40
N HIS A 64 10.80 -3.74 13.16
CA HIS A 64 11.32 -3.49 11.81
C HIS A 64 11.19 -4.68 10.88
N ARG A 65 11.48 -5.89 11.38
CA ARG A 65 11.34 -7.13 10.60
C ARG A 65 9.90 -7.35 10.12
N ALA A 66 8.92 -7.06 10.97
CA ALA A 66 7.51 -7.23 10.63
C ALA A 66 7.05 -6.14 9.66
N ILE A 67 7.47 -4.89 9.87
CA ILE A 67 7.16 -3.76 8.98
C ILE A 67 7.72 -3.99 7.58
N LEU A 68 8.96 -4.49 7.47
CA LEU A 68 9.64 -4.73 6.20
C LEU A 68 9.33 -6.10 5.58
N ALA A 69 8.45 -6.89 6.19
CA ALA A 69 8.03 -8.16 5.62
C ALA A 69 7.39 -7.97 4.24
N ASN A 70 7.42 -9.03 3.41
CA ASN A 70 6.80 -9.04 2.08
C ASN A 70 7.26 -7.89 1.17
N ASN A 71 8.53 -7.49 1.28
CA ASN A 71 9.14 -6.41 0.50
C ASN A 71 8.41 -5.07 0.64
N PHE A 72 7.90 -4.75 1.84
CA PHE A 72 7.20 -3.48 2.07
C PHE A 72 8.07 -2.24 1.78
N VAL A 73 9.40 -2.38 1.76
CA VAL A 73 10.31 -1.31 1.31
C VAL A 73 10.04 -0.84 -0.12
N ASP A 74 9.59 -1.74 -1.01
CA ASP A 74 9.22 -1.40 -2.39
C ASP A 74 7.94 -0.55 -2.42
N ILE A 75 7.02 -0.81 -1.50
CA ILE A 75 5.78 -0.03 -1.34
C ILE A 75 6.12 1.37 -0.82
N ILE A 76 7.02 1.48 0.17
CA ILE A 76 7.54 2.77 0.65
C ILE A 76 8.17 3.54 -0.53
N SER A 77 9.01 2.88 -1.33
CA SER A 77 9.65 3.50 -2.50
C SER A 77 8.61 4.01 -3.51
N LYS A 78 7.56 3.23 -3.78
CA LYS A 78 6.44 3.64 -4.66
C LYS A 78 5.71 4.87 -4.13
N PHE A 79 5.42 4.95 -2.84
CA PHE A 79 4.77 6.13 -2.26
C PHE A 79 5.67 7.38 -2.31
N ILE A 80 6.98 7.21 -2.16
CA ILE A 80 7.93 8.34 -2.20
C ILE A 80 8.12 8.87 -3.63
N PHE A 81 8.35 7.97 -4.60
CA PHE A 81 8.76 8.36 -5.95
C PHE A 81 7.65 8.29 -7.00
N GLY A 82 6.51 7.68 -6.67
CA GLY A 82 5.35 7.61 -7.55
C GLY A 82 4.48 8.86 -7.52
N ASN A 83 3.30 8.73 -8.14
CA ASN A 83 2.26 9.75 -8.23
C ASN A 83 1.34 9.75 -7.01
N SER A 84 1.87 9.48 -5.82
CA SER A 84 1.09 9.53 -4.59
C SER A 84 0.89 10.97 -4.15
N GLU A 85 -0.26 11.22 -3.51
CA GLU A 85 -0.56 12.50 -2.90
C GLU A 85 0.53 12.97 -1.94
N GLU A 86 0.71 14.29 -1.84
CA GLU A 86 1.85 14.87 -1.10
C GLU A 86 1.84 14.46 0.37
N ALA A 87 0.66 14.28 0.97
CA ALA A 87 0.49 13.82 2.34
C ALA A 87 0.99 12.37 2.51
N VAL A 88 0.63 11.48 1.59
CA VAL A 88 1.09 10.08 1.58
C VAL A 88 2.59 10.01 1.34
N LYS A 89 3.12 10.80 0.41
CA LYS A 89 4.56 10.92 0.13
C LYS A 89 5.33 11.39 1.36
N GLY A 90 4.82 12.41 2.05
CA GLY A 90 5.38 12.93 3.29
C GLY A 90 5.39 11.88 4.41
N ALA A 91 4.30 11.12 4.56
CA ALA A 91 4.19 10.03 5.53
C ALA A 91 5.13 8.86 5.22
N ALA A 92 5.30 8.50 3.95
CA ALA A 92 6.24 7.47 3.52
C ALA A 92 7.70 7.87 3.80
N LEU A 93 8.06 9.13 3.54
CA LEU A 93 9.38 9.67 3.91
C LEU A 93 9.58 9.66 5.44
N TYR A 94 8.55 9.98 6.22
CA TYR A 94 8.62 9.90 7.68
C TYR A 94 8.87 8.47 8.17
N LEU A 95 8.13 7.48 7.65
CA LEU A 95 8.36 6.07 7.96
C LEU A 95 9.79 5.63 7.60
N ALA A 96 10.25 5.96 6.39
CA ALA A 96 11.62 5.66 5.96
C ALA A 96 12.66 6.28 6.89
N PHE A 97 12.46 7.52 7.33
CA PHE A 97 13.30 8.19 8.31
C PHE A 97 13.33 7.44 9.65
N GLN A 98 12.19 7.03 10.20
CA GLN A 98 12.14 6.27 11.45
C GLN A 98 12.85 4.92 11.37
N LEU A 99 12.70 4.23 10.23
CA LEU A 99 13.38 2.96 9.96
C LEU A 99 14.90 3.13 9.85
N VAL A 100 15.39 4.20 9.22
CA VAL A 100 16.84 4.47 9.11
C VAL A 100 17.42 4.97 10.44
N LEU A 101 16.73 5.88 11.13
CA LEU A 101 17.16 6.46 12.40
C LEU A 101 17.33 5.38 13.48
N ASN A 102 16.29 4.55 13.68
CA ASN A 102 16.26 3.53 14.73
C ASN A 102 16.74 2.15 14.24
N GLY A 103 17.12 2.07 12.96
CA GLY A 103 17.39 0.84 12.25
C GLY A 103 18.66 0.12 12.68
N ALA A 104 18.58 -1.20 12.66
CA ALA A 104 19.73 -2.08 12.57
C ALA A 104 20.50 -1.89 11.25
N SER A 105 21.75 -2.37 11.17
CA SER A 105 22.57 -2.26 9.95
C SER A 105 21.91 -2.86 8.71
N ASP A 106 21.25 -4.02 8.84
CA ASP A 106 20.49 -4.69 7.77
C ASP A 106 19.27 -3.87 7.33
N THR A 107 18.53 -3.29 8.28
CA THR A 107 17.40 -2.39 8.00
C THR A 107 17.89 -1.15 7.23
N LYS A 108 18.92 -0.47 7.75
CA LYS A 108 19.50 0.71 7.09
C LYS A 108 20.00 0.39 5.68
N SER A 109 20.73 -0.72 5.52
CA SER A 109 21.27 -1.16 4.23
C SER A 109 20.14 -1.40 3.21
N THR A 110 19.08 -2.10 3.62
CA THR A 110 17.90 -2.36 2.78
C THR A 110 17.25 -1.05 2.30
N LEU A 111 17.03 -0.10 3.22
CA LEU A 111 16.43 1.20 2.91
C LEU A 111 17.31 2.04 1.98
N ILE A 112 18.61 2.13 2.27
CA ILE A 112 19.57 2.92 1.46
C ILE A 112 19.68 2.35 0.04
N GLN A 113 19.78 1.03 -0.11
CA GLN A 113 19.86 0.38 -1.41
C GLN A 113 18.60 0.60 -2.24
N THR A 114 17.42 0.53 -1.61
CA THR A 114 16.14 0.63 -2.31
C THR A 114 15.79 2.07 -2.66
N LEU A 115 15.94 3.00 -1.71
CA LEU A 115 15.49 4.38 -1.89
C LEU A 115 16.49 5.25 -2.66
N GLN A 116 17.78 4.88 -2.67
CA GLN A 116 18.85 5.59 -3.37
C GLN A 116 18.97 7.05 -2.94
N ILE A 117 19.97 7.36 -2.11
CA ILE A 117 20.14 8.68 -1.48
C ILE A 117 20.03 9.87 -2.46
N ASP A 118 20.56 9.74 -3.68
CA ASP A 118 20.55 10.82 -4.66
C ASP A 118 19.13 11.15 -5.16
N LYS A 119 18.21 10.17 -5.19
CA LYS A 119 16.79 10.42 -5.49
C LYS A 119 16.10 11.15 -4.33
N ILE A 120 16.41 10.78 -3.09
CA ILE A 120 15.85 11.46 -1.91
C ILE A 120 16.36 12.91 -1.83
N ARG A 121 17.64 13.16 -2.20
CA ARG A 121 18.20 14.53 -2.25
C ARG A 121 17.41 15.47 -3.17
N GLN A 122 16.92 14.96 -4.29
CA GLN A 122 16.08 15.75 -5.21
C GLN A 122 14.78 16.24 -4.55
N LEU A 123 14.29 15.52 -3.53
CA LEU A 123 13.08 15.90 -2.78
C LEU A 123 13.35 16.97 -1.71
N GLN A 124 14.61 17.32 -1.41
CA GLN A 124 14.91 18.37 -0.43
C GLN A 124 14.47 19.77 -0.90
N GLY A 125 14.29 19.98 -2.20
CA GLY A 125 13.75 21.21 -2.79
C GLY A 125 12.26 21.13 -3.14
N TYR A 126 11.55 20.09 -2.68
CA TYR A 126 10.16 19.86 -3.05
C TYR A 126 9.23 20.98 -2.52
N PRO A 127 8.24 21.46 -3.30
CA PRO A 127 7.39 22.60 -2.89
C PRO A 127 6.66 22.38 -1.56
N ASN A 128 6.21 21.14 -1.31
CA ASN A 128 5.60 20.79 -0.03
C ASN A 128 6.64 20.80 1.11
N PRO A 129 6.45 21.60 2.17
CA PRO A 129 7.42 21.74 3.26
C PRO A 129 7.58 20.48 4.11
N VAL A 130 6.55 19.63 4.19
CA VAL A 130 6.62 18.36 4.93
C VAL A 130 7.49 17.37 4.16
N VAL A 131 7.28 17.26 2.84
CA VAL A 131 8.08 16.39 1.96
C VAL A 131 9.55 16.81 1.99
N SER A 132 9.84 18.10 1.76
CA SER A 132 11.23 18.61 1.74
C SER A 132 11.94 18.44 3.09
N LYS A 133 11.27 18.76 4.20
CA LYS A 133 11.81 18.55 5.54
C LYS A 133 12.08 17.07 5.84
N ASN A 134 11.13 16.18 5.54
CA ASN A 134 11.30 14.74 5.81
C ASN A 134 12.40 14.13 4.92
N ALA A 135 12.51 14.56 3.66
CA ALA A 135 13.60 14.18 2.78
C ALA A 135 14.96 14.63 3.33
N ALA A 136 15.06 15.87 3.83
CA ALA A 136 16.29 16.38 4.43
C ALA A 136 16.71 15.58 5.68
N ASN A 137 15.76 15.28 6.57
CA ASN A 137 16.01 14.43 7.74
C ASN A 137 16.49 13.03 7.33
N LEU A 138 15.83 12.43 6.33
CA LEU A 138 16.21 11.10 5.84
C LEU A 138 17.61 11.09 5.24
N VAL A 139 17.96 12.08 4.40
CA VAL A 139 19.31 12.21 3.83
C VAL A 139 20.35 12.34 4.93
N GLN A 140 20.08 13.14 5.97
CA GLN A 140 20.99 13.31 7.10
C GLN A 140 21.27 12.00 7.83
N GLU A 141 20.28 11.13 7.99
CA GLU A 141 20.48 9.83 8.64
C GLU A 141 21.12 8.78 7.72
N MET A 142 20.92 8.87 6.40
CA MET A 142 21.52 7.94 5.44
C MET A 142 23.03 8.12 5.26
N ILE A 143 23.57 9.29 5.61
CA ILE A 143 25.01 9.60 5.50
C ILE A 143 25.78 9.42 6.82
N ARG A 144 25.08 9.12 7.92
CA ARG A 144 25.69 8.87 9.23
C ARG A 144 26.13 7.42 9.36
#